data_AF-A0A1G9IPP4-F1
#
_entry.id   AF-A0A1G9IPP4-F1
#
_cell.length_a   1.000
_cell.length_b   1.000
_cell.length_c   1.000
_cell.angle_alpha   90.00
_cell.angle_beta   90.00
_cell.angle_gamma   90.00
#
_symmetry.space_group_name_H-M   'P 1'
#
loop_
_entity.id
_entity.type
_entity.pdbx_description
1 polymer ?
#
loop_
_entity_poly.entity_id
_entity_poly.type
_entity_poly.pdbx_seq_one_letter_code
_entity_poly.pdbx_strand_id
1 'polypeptide(L)'
;MLKKIWNVIQYIILIIVIIATAKAIYLRSLLHILGGAIFVLFWITMILENKSPKKNKVISGIYYITSAIILFVNIIAIVYFYI
;
A
#
# COMPACT_ATOMS: atom_id res chain seq x y z
N MET A 1 -12.24 1.96 21.01
CA MET A 1 -10.76 1.98 21.20
C MET A 1 -10.01 1.42 19.99
N LEU A 2 -10.39 0.24 19.48
CA LEU A 2 -9.74 -0.45 18.36
C LEU A 2 -9.58 0.40 17.08
N LYS A 3 -10.62 1.13 16.66
CA LYS A 3 -10.59 1.99 15.46
C LYS A 3 -9.54 3.12 15.54
N LYS A 4 -9.30 3.66 16.74
CA LYS A 4 -8.32 4.72 16.96
C LYS A 4 -6.89 4.16 16.86
N ILE A 5 -6.66 3.00 17.47
CA ILE A 5 -5.39 2.27 17.40
C ILE A 5 -5.09 1.88 15.95
N TRP A 6 -6.09 1.34 15.24
CA TRP A 6 -5.96 0.98 13.84
C TRP A 6 -5.53 2.17 12.99
N ASN A 7 -6.21 3.32 13.11
CA ASN A 7 -5.81 4.53 12.37
C ASN A 7 -4.34 4.92 12.64
N VAL A 8 -3.88 4.85 13.89
CA VAL A 8 -2.47 5.14 14.23
C VAL A 8 -1.52 4.17 13.52
N ILE A 9 -1.85 2.87 13.52
CA ILE A 9 -1.07 1.84 12.82
C ILE A 9 -0.99 2.15 11.32
N GLN A 10 -2.10 2.55 10.68
CA GLN A 10 -2.09 2.89 9.24
C GLN A 10 -1.11 4.03 8.93
N TYR A 11 -1.06 5.06 9.77
CA TYR A 11 -0.12 6.17 9.60
C TYR A 11 1.34 5.75 9.83
N ILE A 12 1.61 4.92 10.84
CA ILE A 12 2.95 4.38 11.09
C ILE A 12 3.43 3.58 9.88
N ILE A 13 2.59 2.69 9.35
CA ILE A 13 2.95 1.88 8.17
C ILE A 13 3.18 2.76 6.95
N LEU A 14 2.33 3.77 6.72
CA LEU A 14 2.53 4.71 5.61
C LEU A 14 3.90 5.41 5.69
N ILE A 15 4.31 5.85 6.88
CA ILE A 15 5.63 6.47 7.09
C ILE A 15 6.76 5.50 6.76
N ILE A 16 6.66 4.24 7.21
CA ILE A 16 7.65 3.20 6.92
C ILE A 16 7.76 2.96 5.40
N VAL A 17 6.63 2.87 4.70
CA VAL A 17 6.59 2.68 3.24
C VAL A 17 7.23 3.86 2.51
N ILE A 18 6.97 5.10 2.95
CA ILE A 18 7.60 6.30 2.36
C ILE A 18 9.12 6.24 2.53
N ILE A 19 9.62 5.90 3.71
CA ILE A 19 11.06 5.78 3.98
C ILE A 19 11.68 4.67 3.11
N ALA A 20 11.02 3.51 3.01
CA ALA A 20 11.47 2.40 2.17
C ALA A 20 11.53 2.78 0.69
N THR A 21 10.51 3.51 0.21
CA THR A 21 10.47 4.01 -1.18
C THR A 21 11.57 5.04 -1.42
N ALA A 22 11.82 5.96 -0.49
CA ALA A 22 12.91 6.93 -0.59
C ALA A 22 14.29 6.25 -0.65
N LYS A 23 14.52 5.21 0.15
CA LYS A 23 15.74 4.39 0.06
C LYS A 23 15.87 3.69 -1.30
N ALA A 24 14.77 3.16 -1.85
CA ALA A 24 14.78 2.54 -3.17
C ALA A 24 15.14 3.52 -4.29
N ILE A 25 14.70 4.79 -4.18
CA ILE A 25 15.09 5.87 -5.09
C ILE A 25 16.60 6.12 -5.02
N TYR A 26 17.15 6.22 -3.81
CA TYR A 26 18.60 6.40 -3.61
C TYR A 26 19.41 5.25 -4.23
N LEU A 27 18.94 4.02 -4.06
CA LEU A 27 19.54 2.80 -4.63
C LEU A 27 19.28 2.63 -6.13
N ARG A 28 18.58 3.56 -6.79
CA ARG A 28 18.21 3.55 -8.22
C ARG A 28 17.52 2.25 -8.69
N SER A 29 16.87 1.54 -7.78
CA SER A 29 16.21 0.29 -8.14
C SER A 29 14.78 0.56 -8.62
N LEU A 30 14.59 0.62 -9.95
CA LEU A 30 13.28 0.90 -10.56
C LEU A 30 12.15 -0.01 -10.06
N LEU A 31 12.41 -1.32 -9.90
CA LEU A 31 11.43 -2.29 -9.39
C LEU A 31 10.92 -1.93 -7.98
N HIS A 32 11.84 -1.67 -7.05
CA HIS A 32 11.52 -1.27 -5.69
C HIS A 32 10.86 0.12 -5.61
N ILE A 33 11.19 1.05 -6.53
CA ILE A 33 10.54 2.37 -6.61
C ILE A 33 9.07 2.23 -7.04
N LEU A 34 8.81 1.45 -8.09
CA LEU A 34 7.45 1.21 -8.60
C LEU A 34 6.60 0.46 -7.57
N GLY A 35 7.16 -0.57 -6.94
CA GLY A 35 6.50 -1.28 -5.84
C GLY A 35 6.17 -0.34 -4.68
N GLY A 36 7.13 0.49 -4.26
CA GLY A 36 6.93 1.50 -3.23
C GLY A 36 5.80 2.47 -3.55
N ALA A 37 5.74 2.99 -4.78
CA ALA A 37 4.67 3.89 -5.22
C ALA A 37 3.27 3.24 -5.14
N ILE A 38 3.15 1.97 -5.55
CA ILE A 38 1.89 1.20 -5.45
C ILE A 38 1.49 1.03 -3.98
N PHE A 39 2.44 0.70 -3.09
CA PHE A 39 2.18 0.57 -1.66
C PHE A 39 1.79 1.90 -1.00
N VAL A 40 2.41 3.01 -1.37
CA VAL A 40 2.02 4.36 -0.90
C VAL A 40 0.58 4.66 -1.31
N LEU A 41 0.23 4.45 -2.58
CA LEU A 41 -1.12 4.66 -3.10
C LEU A 41 -2.16 3.78 -2.38
N PHE A 42 -1.83 2.52 -2.13
CA PHE A 42 -2.68 1.61 -1.34
C PHE A 42 -2.95 2.17 0.05
N TRP A 43 -1.92 2.55 0.81
CA TRP A 43 -2.10 3.04 2.18
C TRP A 43 -2.86 4.38 2.25
N ILE A 44 -2.59 5.30 1.31
CA ILE A 44 -3.34 6.56 1.21
C ILE A 44 -4.81 6.28 0.94
N THR A 45 -5.12 5.46 -0.06
CA THR A 45 -6.51 5.14 -0.41
C THR A 45 -7.21 4.34 0.67
N MET A 46 -6.51 3.45 1.39
CA MET A 46 -7.03 2.73 2.55
C MET A 46 -7.41 3.68 3.70
N ILE A 47 -6.58 4.68 4.01
CA ILE A 47 -6.88 5.68 5.05
C ILE A 47 -8.10 6.51 4.63
N LEU A 48 -8.17 6.94 3.38
CA LEU A 48 -9.29 7.71 2.85
C LEU A 48 -10.59 6.89 2.86
N GLU A 49 -10.54 5.63 2.43
CA GLU A 49 -11.66 4.70 2.42
C GLU A 49 -12.20 4.42 3.83
N ASN A 50 -11.33 4.33 4.84
CA ASN A 50 -11.73 4.12 6.24
C ASN A 50 -12.29 5.36 6.93
N LYS A 51 -11.92 6.56 6.47
CA LYS A 51 -12.36 7.83 7.05
C LYS A 51 -13.60 8.40 6.37
N SER A 52 -13.84 8.11 5.09
CA SER A 52 -14.93 8.74 4.35
C SER A 52 -16.29 8.14 4.72
N PRO A 53 -17.22 8.91 5.31
CA PRO A 53 -18.57 8.42 5.60
C PRO A 53 -19.40 8.16 4.32
N LYS A 54 -19.04 8.84 3.22
CA LYS A 54 -19.50 8.52 1.86
C LYS A 54 -18.32 7.97 1.07
N LYS A 55 -18.33 6.67 0.80
CA LYS A 55 -17.29 6.02 -0.01
C LYS A 55 -17.25 6.64 -1.40
N ASN A 56 -16.14 7.29 -1.73
CA ASN A 56 -15.93 7.82 -3.07
C ASN A 56 -15.57 6.66 -3.99
N LYS A 57 -16.41 6.38 -5.00
CA LYS A 57 -16.22 5.27 -5.95
C LYS A 57 -14.82 5.25 -6.57
N VAL A 58 -14.23 6.42 -6.84
CA VAL A 58 -12.88 6.53 -7.39
C VAL A 58 -11.83 6.05 -6.39
N ILE A 59 -11.92 6.51 -5.13
CA ILE A 59 -10.99 6.10 -4.07
C ILE A 59 -11.12 4.61 -3.78
N SER A 60 -12.35 4.11 -3.68
CA SER A 60 -12.60 2.68 -3.47
C SER A 60 -12.07 1.86 -4.65
N GLY A 61 -12.27 2.32 -5.88
CA GLY A 61 -11.73 1.66 -7.08
C GLY A 61 -10.20 1.54 -7.04
N ILE A 62 -9.50 2.64 -6.74
CA ILE A 62 -8.03 2.64 -6.62
C ILE A 62 -7.58 1.73 -5.46
N TYR A 63 -8.28 1.76 -4.33
CA TYR A 63 -8.00 0.87 -3.20
C TYR A 63 -8.10 -0.61 -3.59
N TYR A 64 -9.19 -1.02 -4.26
CA TYR A 64 -9.37 -2.40 -4.69
C TYR A 64 -8.37 -2.83 -5.76
N ILE A 65 -8.07 -1.96 -6.73
CA ILE A 65 -7.07 -2.24 -7.79
C ILE A 65 -5.68 -2.41 -7.18
N THR A 66 -5.25 -1.48 -6.33
CA THR A 66 -3.94 -1.57 -5.66
C THR A 66 -3.86 -2.78 -4.73
N SER A 67 -4.94 -3.10 -4.01
CA SER A 67 -5.04 -4.33 -3.20
C SER A 67 -4.87 -5.59 -4.04
N ALA A 68 -5.54 -5.66 -5.20
CA ALA A 68 -5.47 -6.80 -6.10
C ALA A 68 -4.06 -6.98 -6.69
N ILE A 69 -3.40 -5.88 -7.08
CA ILE A 69 -2.02 -5.91 -7.57
C ILE A 69 -1.08 -6.45 -6.49
N ILE A 70 -1.18 -5.93 -5.25
CA ILE A 70 -0.33 -6.38 -4.14
C ILE A 70 -0.54 -7.88 -3.87
N LEU A 71 -1.79 -8.33 -3.82
CA LEU A 71 -2.12 -9.75 -3.64
C LEU A 71 -1.54 -10.61 -4.75
N PHE A 72 -1.75 -10.23 -6.00
CA PHE A 72 -1.29 -10.99 -7.17
C PHE A 72 0.24 -11.11 -7.20
N VAL A 73 0.96 -10.01 -6.95
CA VAL A 73 2.43 -10.01 -6.88
C VAL A 73 2.93 -10.91 -5.74
N ASN A 74 2.29 -10.88 -4.57
CA ASN A 74 2.67 -11.76 -3.46
C ASN A 74 2.40 -13.24 -3.75
N ILE A 75 1.26 -13.57 -4.37
CA ILE A 75 0.93 -14.95 -4.76
C ILE A 75 1.96 -15.47 -5.76
N ILE A 76 2.30 -14.69 -6.79
CA ILE A 76 3.35 -15.06 -7.76
C ILE A 76 4.69 -15.24 -7.05
N ALA A 77 5.07 -14.31 -6.17
CA ALA A 77 6.33 -14.43 -5.45
C ALA A 77 6.39 -15.74 -4.64
N ILE A 78 5.32 -16.10 -3.94
CA ILE A 78 5.24 -17.38 -3.22
C ILE A 78 5.34 -18.55 -4.18
N VAL A 79 4.54 -18.58 -5.25
CA VAL A 79 4.50 -19.72 -6.18
C VAL A 79 5.84 -19.94 -6.91
N TYR A 80 6.54 -18.87 -7.29
CA TYR A 80 7.76 -18.96 -8.10
C TYR A 80 9.07 -18.95 -7.30
N PHE A 81 9.09 -18.50 -6.04
CA PHE A 81 10.30 -18.54 -5.19
C PHE A 81 10.30 -19.70 -4.18
N TYR A 82 9.17 -20.38 -3.94
CA TYR A 82 9.08 -21.57 -3.08
C TYR A 82 9.02 -22.91 -3.84
N ILE A 83 9.14 -22.90 -5.17
CA ILE A 83 9.36 -24.10 -6.02
C ILE A 83 10.81 -24.08 -6.49
#